data_AF-A0A1H4F732-F1
#
_entry.id   AF-A0A1H4F732-F1
#
_cell.length_a   1.000
_cell.length_b   1.000
_cell.length_c   1.000
_cell.angle_alpha   90.00
_cell.angle_beta   90.00
_cell.angle_gamma   90.00
#
_symmetry.space_group_name_H-M   'P 1'
#
loop_
_entity.id
_entity.type
_entity.pdbx_description
1 polymer ?
#
loop_
_entity_poly.entity_id
_entity_poly.type
_entity_poly.pdbx_seq_one_letter_code
_entity_poly.pdbx_strand_id
1 'polypeptide(L)'
;MKYLKQGLLCFAAILCCIMTNGQNSKKEFHLLLGGNAYSYKHLEGKTITNNGIENWTNPEEYFTAYFRISKPGIFKISLESLQ
;
A
#
# COMPACT_ATOMS: atom_id res chain seq x y z
N MET A 1 1.78 -33.20 -43.21
CA MET A 1 1.34 -32.00 -42.44
C MET A 1 0.91 -32.26 -40.99
N LYS A 2 0.65 -33.50 -40.54
CA LYS A 2 0.22 -33.78 -39.15
C LYS A 2 1.22 -33.27 -38.09
N TYR A 3 2.51 -33.48 -38.31
CA TYR A 3 3.55 -33.12 -37.33
C TYR A 3 3.83 -31.61 -37.24
N LEU A 4 3.51 -30.84 -38.28
CA LEU A 4 3.67 -29.37 -38.29
C LEU A 4 2.67 -28.69 -37.35
N LYS A 5 1.42 -29.17 -37.34
CA LYS A 5 0.38 -28.67 -36.43
C LYS A 5 0.70 -29.00 -34.97
N GLN A 6 1.20 -30.21 -34.71
CA GLN A 6 1.61 -30.64 -33.37
C GLN A 6 2.79 -29.80 -32.84
N GLY A 7 3.80 -29.54 -33.69
CA GLY A 7 4.94 -28.69 -33.34
C GLY A 7 4.53 -27.25 -33.05
N LEU A 8 3.63 -26.68 -33.85
CA LEU A 8 3.10 -25.33 -33.63
C LEU A 8 2.33 -25.22 -32.30
N LEU A 9 1.56 -26.26 -31.95
CA LEU A 9 0.81 -26.31 -30.69
C LEU A 9 1.74 -26.36 -29.48
N CYS A 10 2.79 -27.18 -29.53
CA CYS A 10 3.79 -27.27 -28.47
C CYS A 10 4.56 -25.95 -28.32
N PHE A 11 4.91 -25.30 -29.43
CA PHE A 11 5.62 -24.03 -29.41
C PHE A 11 4.76 -22.91 -28.80
N ALA A 12 3.46 -22.87 -29.14
CA ALA A 12 2.52 -21.92 -28.54
C ALA A 12 2.32 -22.14 -27.04
N ALA A 13 2.27 -23.40 -26.58
CA ALA A 13 2.16 -23.73 -25.16
C ALA A 13 3.41 -23.30 -24.38
N ILE A 14 4.60 -23.54 -24.93
CA ILE A 14 5.88 -23.11 -24.32
C ILE A 14 5.93 -21.58 -24.24
N LEU A 15 5.54 -20.88 -25.31
CA LEU A 15 5.50 -19.41 -25.33
C LEU A 15 4.52 -18.84 -24.29
N CYS A 16 3.38 -19.50 -24.08
CA CYS A 16 2.39 -19.12 -23.08
C CYS A 16 2.93 -19.27 -21.65
N CYS A 17 3.66 -20.35 -21.35
CA CYS A 17 4.26 -20.58 -20.03
C CYS A 17 5.37 -19.57 -19.67
N ILE A 18 6.11 -19.05 -20.66
CA ILE A 18 7.19 -18.07 -20.40
C ILE A 18 6.59 -16.68 -20.06
N MET A 19 5.39 -16.37 -20.56
CA MET A 19 4.69 -15.11 -20.31
C MET A 19 4.05 -15.03 -18.91
N THR A 20 3.94 -16.15 -18.18
CA THR A 20 3.36 -16.20 -16.83
C THR A 20 4.40 -16.00 -15.72
N ASN A 21 5.51 -15.31 -15.97
CA ASN A 21 6.41 -14.90 -14.89
C ASN A 21 5.64 -14.00 -13.91
N GLY A 22 5.52 -14.48 -12.67
CA GLY A 22 4.68 -13.89 -11.63
C GLY A 22 4.94 -12.40 -11.49
N GLN A 23 3.90 -11.60 -11.72
CA GLN A 23 3.95 -10.19 -11.42
C GLN A 23 4.27 -10.03 -9.94
N ASN A 24 5.42 -9.43 -9.65
CA ASN A 24 5.80 -9.04 -8.30
C ASN A 24 4.87 -7.88 -7.91
N SER A 25 3.64 -8.21 -7.50
CA SER A 25 2.60 -7.23 -7.21
C SER A 25 3.05 -6.46 -5.98
N LYS A 26 3.59 -5.26 -6.18
CA LYS A 26 3.85 -4.32 -5.10
C LYS A 26 2.53 -4.11 -4.37
N LYS A 27 2.46 -4.55 -3.11
CA LYS A 27 1.27 -4.33 -2.28
C LYS A 27 1.39 -2.95 -1.67
N GLU A 28 0.47 -2.07 -2.08
CA GLU A 28 0.31 -0.74 -1.50
C GLU A 28 -0.94 -0.76 -0.61
N PHE A 29 -0.86 -0.07 0.53
CA PHE A 29 -2.01 0.14 1.40
C PHE A 29 -1.95 1.58 1.92
N HIS A 30 -3.13 2.15 2.20
CA HIS A 30 -3.27 3.48 2.76
C HIS A 30 -3.74 3.36 4.22
N LEU A 31 -3.00 3.97 5.14
CA LEU A 31 -3.40 4.05 6.55
C LEU A 31 -4.17 5.36 6.78
N LEU A 32 -5.49 5.26 6.92
CA LEU A 32 -6.32 6.43 7.22
C LEU A 32 -6.05 6.92 8.64
N LEU A 33 -5.63 8.18 8.80
CA LEU A 33 -5.28 8.72 10.12
C LEU A 33 -6.49 9.04 11.00
N GLY A 34 -7.67 9.23 10.39
CA GLY A 34 -8.93 9.62 11.04
C GLY A 34 -9.60 8.55 11.92
N GLY A 35 -8.80 7.78 12.64
CA GLY A 35 -9.21 6.62 13.42
C GLY A 35 -8.04 5.70 13.79
N ASN A 36 -6.87 5.87 13.14
CA ASN A 36 -5.65 5.12 13.46
C ASN A 36 -4.53 6.00 14.05
N ALA A 37 -4.76 7.31 14.18
CA ALA A 37 -3.85 8.22 14.85
C ALA A 37 -4.33 8.57 16.27
N TYR A 38 -3.39 8.94 17.13
CA TYR A 38 -3.62 9.48 18.46
C TYR A 38 -2.80 10.76 18.64
N SER A 39 -3.41 11.81 19.20
CA SER A 39 -2.72 13.06 19.55
C SER A 39 -2.18 12.95 20.97
N TYR A 40 -0.88 13.19 21.15
CA TYR A 40 -0.25 13.15 22.47
C TYR A 40 -0.66 14.34 23.34
N LYS A 41 -0.79 15.53 22.74
CA LYS A 41 -1.28 16.71 23.43
C LYS A 41 -2.75 16.87 23.09
N HIS A 42 -3.61 16.26 23.90
CA HIS A 42 -5.06 16.43 23.83
C HIS A 42 -5.44 17.84 24.34
N LEU A 43 -4.93 18.87 23.67
CA LEU A 43 -5.28 20.25 23.93
C LEU A 43 -6.63 20.54 23.27
N GLU A 44 -7.33 21.52 23.82
CA GLU A 44 -8.70 21.85 23.42
C GLU A 44 -8.81 22.11 21.90
N GLY A 45 -9.38 21.14 21.20
CA GLY A 45 -9.49 21.17 19.74
C GLY A 45 -9.53 19.74 19.17
N LYS A 46 -10.48 19.47 18.28
CA LYS A 46 -10.58 18.17 17.60
C LYS A 46 -9.63 18.17 16.40
N THR A 47 -8.38 17.74 16.61
CA THR A 47 -7.36 17.64 15.55
C THR A 47 -7.43 16.34 14.77
N ILE A 48 -8.04 15.29 15.32
CA ILE A 48 -8.31 14.03 14.63
C ILE A 48 -9.76 14.01 14.16
N THR A 49 -9.97 14.03 12.84
CA THR A 49 -11.28 14.01 12.18
C THR A 49 -11.39 12.82 11.24
N ASN A 50 -12.55 12.62 10.60
CA ASN A 50 -12.73 11.53 9.63
C ASN A 50 -11.81 11.66 8.40
N ASN A 51 -11.27 12.85 8.13
CA ASN A 51 -10.38 13.12 7.01
C ASN A 51 -8.89 12.95 7.36
N GLY A 52 -8.55 12.77 8.65
CA GLY A 52 -7.17 12.64 9.11
C GLY A 52 -6.82 13.64 10.21
N ILE A 53 -5.63 14.23 10.10
CA ILE A 53 -5.16 15.27 11.01
C ILE A 53 -5.50 16.63 10.38
N GLU A 54 -6.39 17.38 11.01
CA GLU A 54 -6.84 18.71 10.56
C GLU A 54 -6.67 19.72 11.69
N ASN A 55 -6.69 21.02 11.36
CA ASN A 55 -6.61 22.12 12.33
C ASN A 55 -5.38 22.05 13.26
N TRP A 56 -4.28 21.44 12.80
CA TRP A 56 -3.03 21.34 13.56
C TRP A 56 -2.30 22.69 13.56
N THR A 57 -2.55 23.48 14.60
CA THR A 57 -1.98 24.83 14.76
C THR A 57 -0.90 24.90 15.84
N ASN A 58 -0.91 23.98 16.81
CA ASN A 58 0.09 23.94 17.86
C ASN A 58 1.34 23.17 17.41
N PRO A 59 2.51 23.82 17.24
CA PRO A 59 3.74 23.16 16.80
C PRO A 59 4.29 22.14 17.82
N GLU A 60 3.82 22.17 19.07
CA GLU A 60 4.25 21.22 20.10
C GLU A 60 3.35 19.98 20.18
N GLU A 61 2.24 19.94 19.45
CA GLU A 61 1.39 18.75 19.32
C GLU A 61 2.04 17.77 18.34
N TYR A 62 1.94 16.48 18.62
CA TYR A 62 2.42 15.43 17.73
C TYR A 62 1.48 14.23 17.76
N PHE A 63 1.49 13.49 16.65
CA PHE A 63 0.56 12.40 16.40
C PHE A 63 1.30 11.09 16.24
N THR A 64 0.73 10.03 16.78
CA THR A 64 1.25 8.67 16.63
C THR A 64 0.22 7.81 15.91
N ALA A 65 0.64 7.09 14.87
CA ALA A 65 -0.18 6.09 14.21
C ALA A 65 0.54 4.73 14.21
N TYR A 66 -0.21 3.66 14.44
CA TYR A 66 0.33 2.30 14.48
C TYR A 66 -0.25 1.47 13.34
N PHE A 67 0.61 0.66 12.70
CA PHE A 67 0.18 -0.41 11.81
C PHE A 67 0.90 -1.70 12.18
N ARG A 68 0.18 -2.83 12.08
CA ARG A 68 0.70 -4.14 12.45
C ARG A 68 1.11 -4.92 11.22
N ILE A 69 2.29 -5.51 11.29
CA ILE A 69 2.83 -6.41 10.28
C ILE A 69 2.95 -7.81 10.89
N SER A 70 2.48 -8.83 10.18
CA SER A 70 2.55 -10.23 10.63
C SER A 70 3.71 -11.02 10.02
N LYS A 71 4.39 -10.47 9.01
CA LYS A 71 5.50 -11.12 8.29
C LYS A 71 6.65 -10.13 8.08
N PRO A 72 7.92 -10.52 8.32
CA PRO A 72 9.07 -9.65 8.07
C PRO A 72 9.11 -9.11 6.63
N GLY A 73 9.60 -7.87 6.45
CA GLY A 73 9.70 -7.24 5.14
C GLY A 73 10.27 -5.82 5.19
N ILE A 74 10.46 -5.22 4.01
CA ILE A 74 10.88 -3.82 3.84
C ILE A 74 9.66 -3.00 3.48
N PHE A 75 9.44 -1.90 4.22
CA PHE A 75 8.32 -0.99 4.01
C PHE A 75 8.83 0.36 3.57
N LYS A 76 8.16 0.97 2.58
CA LYS A 76 8.37 2.36 2.18
C LYS A 76 7.17 3.16 2.64
N ILE A 77 7.41 4.22 3.39
CA ILE A 77 6.37 5.09 3.94
C ILE A 77 6.47 6.43 3.23
N SER A 78 5.33 6.95 2.78
CA SER A 78 5.18 8.30 2.23
C SER A 78 3.99 8.97 2.89
N LEU A 79 4.06 10.30 3.01
CA LEU A 79 2.95 11.12 3.49
C LEU A 79 2.31 11.83 2.31
N GLU A 80 0.98 11.84 2.29
CA GLU A 80 0.20 12.68 1.39
C GLU A 80 -0.37 13.83 2.22
N SER A 81 -0.02 15.05 1.83
CA SER A 81 -0.56 16.27 2.43
C SER A 81 -1.56 16.89 1.48
N LEU A 82 -2.79 17.10 1.94
CA LEU A 82 -3.74 17.97 1.25
C LEU A 82 -3.25 19.42 1.45
N GLN A 83 -2.79 20.05 0.37
CA GLN A 83 -2.43 21.48 0.33
C GLN A 83 -3.69 22.35 0.19
#